data_AF-A0A661AXK0-F1
#
_entry.id   AF-A0A661AXK0-F1
#
_cell.length_a   1.000
_cell.length_b   1.000
_cell.length_c   1.000
_cell.angle_alpha   90.00
_cell.angle_beta   90.00
_cell.angle_gamma   90.00
#
_symmetry.space_group_name_H-M   'P 1'
#
loop_
_entity.id
_entity.type
_entity.pdbx_description
1 polymer ?
#
loop_
_entity_poly.entity_id
_entity_poly.type
_entity_poly.pdbx_seq_one_letter_code
_entity_poly.pdbx_strand_id
1 'polypeptide(L)'
;MKENKQTKHPQTLYKVILLVLFVYIFLVSIELLGGSFKLMGEGFAHQLLHTTSNPFIGLLMGIIATSLVQSSSVTTSIVVSMVAGGTLTIRHAIPIVMGANIGTTVTNTMVSMGHITRPVEF
;
A
#
# COMPACT_ATOMS: atom_id res chain seq x y z
N MET A 1 26.90 -6.02 -39.43
CA MET A 1 25.54 -5.76 -38.91
C MET A 1 24.81 -7.10 -38.76
N LYS A 2 24.97 -7.81 -37.63
CA LYS A 2 24.22 -9.04 -37.34
C LYS A 2 23.58 -8.87 -35.96
N GLU A 3 22.26 -8.68 -35.96
CA GLU A 3 21.41 -8.61 -34.78
C GLU A 3 21.55 -9.89 -33.93
N ASN A 4 21.94 -9.70 -32.68
CA ASN A 4 21.97 -10.72 -31.63
C ASN A 4 20.52 -11.04 -31.18
N LYS A 5 19.89 -12.06 -31.77
CA LYS A 5 18.47 -12.41 -31.56
C LYS A 5 18.21 -13.72 -30.81
N GLN A 6 19.21 -14.36 -30.19
CA GLN A 6 19.04 -15.75 -29.68
C GLN A 6 19.21 -16.02 -28.17
N THR A 7 19.38 -15.01 -27.29
CA THR A 7 19.57 -15.27 -25.84
C THR A 7 18.40 -14.88 -24.91
N LYS A 8 17.29 -14.33 -25.42
CA LYS A 8 16.23 -13.74 -24.58
C LYS A 8 15.19 -14.73 -24.03
N HIS A 9 15.00 -15.91 -24.63
CA HIS A 9 13.89 -16.80 -24.31
C HIS A 9 13.93 -17.46 -22.90
N PRO A 10 15.06 -18.01 -22.42
CA PRO A 10 15.11 -18.63 -21.09
C PRO A 10 15.11 -17.60 -19.96
N GLN A 11 15.66 -16.39 -20.20
CA GLN A 11 15.66 -15.31 -19.20
C GLN A 11 14.27 -14.72 -18.98
N THR A 12 13.47 -14.58 -20.04
CA THR A 12 12.08 -14.12 -19.91
C THR A 12 11.25 -15.13 -19.10
N LEU A 13 11.43 -16.44 -19.36
CA LEU A 13 10.74 -17.49 -18.60
C LEU A 13 11.10 -17.46 -17.11
N TYR A 14 12.38 -17.34 -16.78
CA TYR A 14 12.84 -17.21 -15.39
C TYR A 14 12.22 -15.98 -14.69
N LYS A 15 12.18 -14.82 -15.38
CA LYS A 15 11.56 -13.60 -14.83
C LYS A 15 10.06 -13.75 -14.61
N VAL A 16 9.35 -14.44 -15.51
CA VAL A 16 7.91 -14.70 -15.36
C VAL A 16 7.65 -15.62 -14.18
N ILE A 17 8.42 -16.70 -14.02
CA ILE A 17 8.32 -17.61 -12.87
C ILE A 17 8.58 -16.84 -11.57
N LEU A 18 9.63 -16.02 -11.54
CA LEU A 18 9.98 -15.19 -10.38
C LEU A 18 8.85 -14.19 -10.04
N LEU A 19 8.26 -13.56 -11.05
CA LEU A 19 7.15 -12.62 -10.86
C LEU A 19 5.91 -13.31 -10.28
N VAL A 20 5.53 -14.47 -10.82
CA VAL A 20 4.41 -15.27 -10.30
C VAL A 20 4.68 -15.71 -8.86
N LEU A 21 5.92 -16.11 -8.55
CA LEU A 21 6.32 -16.47 -7.19
C LEU A 21 6.20 -15.28 -6.22
N PHE A 22 6.65 -14.09 -6.61
CA PHE A 22 6.51 -12.89 -5.78
C PHE A 22 5.04 -12.52 -5.55
N VAL A 23 4.21 -12.59 -6.58
CA VAL A 23 2.77 -12.35 -6.44
C VAL A 23 2.13 -13.38 -5.51
N TYR A 24 2.51 -14.66 -5.64
CA TYR A 24 2.01 -15.71 -4.75
C TYR A 24 2.39 -15.45 -3.29
N ILE A 25 3.66 -15.16 -3.00
CA ILE A 25 4.13 -14.84 -1.64
C ILE A 25 3.42 -13.59 -1.10
N PHE A 26 3.21 -12.58 -1.94
CA PHE A 26 2.48 -11.37 -1.59
C PHE A 26 1.03 -11.66 -1.20
N LEU A 27 0.32 -12.47 -1.99
CA LEU A 27 -1.06 -12.88 -1.68
C LEU A 27 -1.14 -13.68 -0.38
N VAL A 28 -0.21 -14.63 -0.16
CA VAL A 28 -0.11 -15.38 1.10
C VAL A 28 0.13 -14.43 2.28
N SER A 29 0.97 -13.41 2.11
CA SER A 29 1.23 -12.42 3.16
C SER A 29 -0.03 -11.63 3.53
N ILE A 30 -0.87 -11.28 2.55
CA ILE A 30 -2.16 -10.61 2.79
C ILE A 30 -3.10 -11.52 3.60
N GLU A 31 -3.16 -12.81 3.29
CA GLU A 31 -3.99 -13.79 4.00
C GLU A 31 -3.53 -13.97 5.46
N LEU A 32 -2.22 -14.07 5.69
CA LEU A 32 -1.63 -14.15 7.03
C LEU A 32 -1.90 -12.89 7.86
N LEU A 33 -1.82 -11.70 7.25
CA LEU A 33 -2.17 -10.43 7.90
C LEU A 33 -3.65 -10.41 8.29
N GLY A 34 -4.56 -10.82 7.40
CA GLY A 34 -5.99 -10.93 7.69
C GLY A 34 -6.28 -11.88 8.86
N GLY A 35 -5.62 -13.04 8.90
CA GLY A 35 -5.70 -13.98 10.02
C GLY A 35 -5.17 -13.39 11.33
N SER A 36 -4.09 -12.62 11.27
CA SER A 36 -3.49 -11.96 12.43
C SER A 36 -4.41 -10.89 13.03
N PHE A 37 -5.09 -10.09 12.20
CA PHE A 37 -6.05 -9.10 12.68
C PHE A 37 -7.29 -9.73 13.32
N LYS A 38 -7.70 -10.90 12.86
CA LYS A 38 -8.77 -11.67 13.48
C LYS A 38 -8.38 -12.22 14.86
N LEU A 39 -7.12 -12.64 15.02
CA LEU A 39 -6.55 -13.07 16.31
C LEU A 39 -6.37 -11.92 17.31
N MET A 40 -6.24 -10.68 16.83
CA MET A 40 -6.10 -9.47 17.65
C MET A 40 -7.37 -9.13 18.47
N GLY A 41 -8.49 -9.80 18.17
CA GLY A 41 -9.71 -9.81 18.98
C GLY A 41 -10.69 -8.67 18.71
N GLU A 42 -11.91 -8.82 19.25
CA GLU A 42 -13.01 -7.88 19.02
C GLU A 42 -12.72 -6.47 19.56
N GLY A 43 -11.93 -6.34 20.64
CA GLY A 43 -11.56 -5.04 21.21
C GLY A 43 -10.78 -4.15 20.24
N PHE A 44 -9.85 -4.73 19.48
CA PHE A 44 -9.10 -3.99 18.45
C PHE A 44 -10.03 -3.55 17.32
N ALA A 45 -10.88 -4.46 16.82
CA ALA A 45 -11.86 -4.14 15.78
C ALA A 45 -12.79 -3.01 16.21
N HIS A 46 -13.29 -3.05 17.45
CA HIS A 46 -14.24 -2.06 17.95
C HIS A 46 -13.60 -0.67 18.09
N GLN A 47 -12.35 -0.61 18.56
CA GLN A 47 -11.61 0.65 18.68
C GLN A 47 -11.23 1.21 17.30
N LEU A 48 -10.90 0.34 16.35
CA LEU A 48 -10.58 0.74 14.98
C LEU A 48 -11.82 1.33 14.28
N LEU A 49 -12.98 0.68 14.40
CA LEU A 49 -14.25 1.17 13.88
C LEU A 49 -14.66 2.48 14.56
N HIS A 50 -14.50 2.60 15.88
CA HIS A 50 -14.80 3.84 16.60
C HIS A 50 -13.91 4.99 16.13
N THR A 51 -12.62 4.74 15.94
CA THR A 51 -11.64 5.77 15.50
C THR A 51 -11.86 6.17 14.05
N THR A 52 -12.23 5.23 13.18
CA THR A 52 -12.50 5.47 11.76
C THR A 52 -13.93 5.94 11.47
N SER A 53 -14.78 6.06 12.49
CA SER A 53 -16.18 6.51 12.36
C SER A 53 -16.29 7.89 11.71
N ASN A 54 -15.30 8.76 11.95
CA ASN A 54 -15.14 10.00 11.22
C ASN A 54 -14.32 9.74 9.94
N PRO A 55 -14.89 9.91 8.74
CA PRO A 55 -14.19 9.70 7.47
C PRO A 55 -12.91 10.53 7.34
N PHE A 56 -12.86 11.71 7.96
CA PHE A 56 -11.67 12.56 7.96
C PHE A 56 -10.49 11.91 8.71
N ILE A 57 -10.77 11.22 9.84
CA ILE A 57 -9.75 10.48 10.59
C ILE A 57 -9.26 9.29 9.76
N GLY A 58 -10.16 8.57 9.09
CA GLY A 58 -9.79 7.50 8.17
C GLY A 58 -8.88 7.99 7.04
N LEU A 59 -9.21 9.12 6.43
CA LEU A 59 -8.40 9.76 5.40
C LEU A 59 -7.00 10.16 5.91
N LEU A 60 -6.91 10.81 7.08
CA LEU A 60 -5.61 11.15 7.67
C LEU A 60 -4.78 9.91 8.01
N MET A 61 -5.39 8.84 8.53
CA MET A 61 -4.68 7.57 8.75
C MET A 61 -4.11 7.02 7.45
N GLY A 62 -4.85 7.06 6.34
CA GLY A 62 -4.35 6.65 5.03
C GLY A 62 -3.16 7.47 4.53
N ILE A 63 -3.23 8.80 4.69
CA ILE A 63 -2.16 9.74 4.31
C ILE A 63 -0.89 9.45 5.11
N ILE A 64 -1.00 9.34 6.45
CA ILE A 64 0.13 9.12 7.34
C ILE A 64 0.73 7.73 7.09
N ALA A 65 -0.11 6.68 7.04
CA ALA A 65 0.35 5.32 6.80
C ALA A 65 1.11 5.22 5.47
N THR A 66 0.59 5.82 4.40
CA THR A 66 1.27 5.78 3.10
C THR A 66 2.49 6.69 3.03
N SER A 67 2.50 7.83 3.71
CA SER A 67 3.70 8.67 3.76
C SER A 67 4.85 7.96 4.48
N LEU A 68 4.54 7.16 5.51
CA LEU A 68 5.53 6.35 6.24
C LEU A 68 5.99 5.12 5.46
N VAL A 69 5.05 4.38 4.87
CA VAL A 69 5.33 3.15 4.10
C VAL A 69 5.85 3.46 2.69
N GLN A 70 5.64 4.69 2.21
CA GLN A 70 5.96 5.20 0.87
C GLN A 70 5.34 4.42 -0.31
N SER A 71 4.45 3.46 -0.02
CA SER A 71 3.78 2.65 -1.04
C SER A 71 2.30 2.59 -0.74
N SER A 72 1.49 3.26 -1.57
CA SER A 72 0.03 3.19 -1.48
C SER A 72 -0.48 1.79 -1.76
N SER A 73 0.23 1.00 -2.58
CA SER A 73 -0.11 -0.39 -2.89
C SER A 73 -0.01 -1.27 -1.64
N VAL A 74 1.05 -1.10 -0.85
CA VAL A 74 1.23 -1.84 0.41
C VAL A 74 0.17 -1.41 1.43
N THR A 75 -0.03 -0.10 1.63
CA THR A 75 -1.05 0.41 2.56
C THR A 75 -2.45 -0.08 2.20
N THR A 76 -2.83 -0.02 0.92
CA THR A 76 -4.14 -0.50 0.45
C THR A 76 -4.29 -2.00 0.66
N SER A 77 -3.23 -2.77 0.46
CA SER A 77 -3.26 -4.23 0.65
C SER A 77 -3.45 -4.63 2.11
N ILE A 78 -2.89 -3.86 3.05
CA ILE A 78 -3.15 -4.01 4.48
C ILE A 78 -4.61 -3.68 4.79
N VAL A 79 -5.14 -2.59 4.26
CA VAL A 79 -6.56 -2.23 4.47
C VAL A 79 -7.48 -3.33 3.92
N VAL A 80 -7.17 -3.88 2.75
CA VAL A 80 -7.91 -5.02 2.16
C VAL A 80 -7.82 -6.26 3.05
N SER A 81 -6.66 -6.58 3.64
CA SER A 81 -6.53 -7.72 4.55
C SER A 81 -7.32 -7.53 5.85
N MET A 82 -7.40 -6.30 6.37
CA MET A 82 -8.22 -5.95 7.54
C MET A 82 -9.72 -6.09 7.26
N VAL A 83 -10.15 -5.74 6.04
CA VAL A 83 -11.54 -5.96 5.60
C VAL A 83 -11.82 -7.45 5.43
N ALA A 84 -10.91 -8.20 4.82
CA ALA A 84 -11.03 -9.65 4.68
C ALA A 84 -11.06 -10.38 6.05
N GLY A 85 -10.31 -9.88 7.04
CA GLY A 85 -10.30 -10.37 8.42
C GLY A 85 -11.55 -9.99 9.23
N GLY A 86 -12.41 -9.12 8.71
CA GLY A 86 -13.63 -8.64 9.38
C GLY A 86 -13.39 -7.56 10.44
N THR A 87 -12.15 -7.11 10.61
CA THR A 87 -11.76 -6.08 11.60
C THR A 87 -12.19 -4.68 11.16
N LEU A 88 -12.28 -4.43 9.86
CA LEU A 88 -12.71 -3.17 9.28
C LEU A 88 -13.85 -3.40 8.28
N THR A 89 -14.86 -2.52 8.27
CA THR A 89 -15.91 -2.58 7.25
C THR A 89 -15.50 -1.77 6.01
N ILE A 90 -16.03 -2.14 4.83
CA ILE A 90 -15.76 -1.46 3.56
C ILE A 90 -16.01 0.05 3.66
N ARG A 91 -17.07 0.47 4.37
CA ARG A 91 -17.41 1.89 4.55
C ARG A 91 -16.30 2.68 5.25
N HIS A 92 -15.62 2.05 6.21
CA HIS A 92 -14.51 2.67 6.95
C HIS A 92 -13.17 2.53 6.21
N ALA A 93 -13.05 1.54 5.33
CA ALA A 93 -11.88 1.36 4.46
C ALA A 93 -11.77 2.43 3.36
N ILE A 94 -12.89 2.88 2.80
CA ILE A 94 -12.90 3.84 1.68
C ILE A 94 -12.10 5.12 1.98
N PRO A 95 -12.33 5.83 3.11
CA PRO A 95 -11.57 7.04 3.41
C PRO A 95 -10.08 6.76 3.60
N ILE A 96 -9.71 5.61 4.17
CA ILE A 96 -8.30 5.22 4.35
C ILE A 96 -7.62 4.99 3.01
N VAL A 97 -8.28 4.30 2.07
CA VAL A 97 -7.73 4.09 0.72
C VAL A 97 -7.61 5.40 -0.05
N MET A 98 -8.58 6.31 0.08
CA MET A 98 -8.48 7.66 -0.48
C MET A 98 -7.28 8.43 0.09
N GLY A 99 -7.10 8.35 1.41
CA GLY A 99 -5.94 8.92 2.08
C GLY A 99 -4.62 8.29 1.61
N ALA A 100 -4.59 6.99 1.36
CA ALA A 100 -3.40 6.30 0.88
C ALA A 100 -2.94 6.83 -0.49
N ASN A 101 -3.88 7.08 -1.40
CA ASN A 101 -3.55 7.67 -2.70
C ASN A 101 -3.00 9.10 -2.55
N ILE A 102 -3.60 9.92 -1.67
CA ILE A 102 -3.11 11.27 -1.36
C ILE A 102 -1.72 11.22 -0.69
N GLY A 103 -1.47 10.23 0.18
CA GLY A 103 -0.19 10.09 0.88
C GLY A 103 1.03 10.00 -0.05
N THR A 104 0.87 9.41 -1.25
CA THR A 104 1.96 9.31 -2.23
C THR A 104 2.48 10.67 -2.72
N THR A 105 1.65 11.72 -2.68
CA THR A 105 2.06 13.05 -3.13
C THR A 105 2.79 13.82 -2.04
N VAL A 106 2.67 13.42 -0.77
CA VAL A 106 3.21 14.17 0.38
C VAL A 106 4.72 14.34 0.30
N THR A 107 5.46 13.27 -0.01
CA THR A 107 6.92 13.34 -0.16
C THR A 107 7.31 14.26 -1.32
N ASN A 108 6.61 14.17 -2.46
CA ASN A 108 6.88 15.02 -3.62
C ASN A 108 6.59 16.51 -3.33
N THR A 109 5.49 16.80 -2.61
CA THR A 109 5.14 18.15 -2.18
C THR A 109 6.18 18.72 -1.22
N MET A 110 6.64 17.93 -0.24
CA MET A 110 7.68 18.35 0.70
C MET A 110 9.01 18.66 -0.02
N VAL A 111 9.42 17.80 -0.95
CA VAL A 111 10.63 18.00 -1.77
C VAL A 111 10.48 19.25 -2.65
N SER A 112 9.34 19.42 -3.31
CA SER A 112 9.07 20.60 -4.14
C SER A 112 9.13 21.90 -3.32
N MET A 113 8.54 21.92 -2.13
CA MET A 113 8.62 23.09 -1.23
C MET A 113 10.05 23.42 -0.81
N GLY A 114 10.89 22.41 -0.56
CA GLY A 114 12.31 22.61 -0.27
C GLY A 114 13.10 23.20 -1.45
N HIS A 115 12.71 22.89 -2.70
CA HIS A 115 13.35 23.43 -3.90
C HIS A 115 12.91 24.88 -4.22
N ILE A 116 11.73 25.33 -3.77
CA ILE A 116 11.30 26.73 -3.93
C ILE A 116 12.31 27.71 -3.31
N THR A 117 13.05 27.29 -2.28
CA THR A 117 14.08 28.12 -1.63
C THR A 117 15.43 28.13 -2.35
N ARG A 118 15.63 27.31 -3.40
CA ARG A 118 16.86 27.26 -4.21
C ARG A 118 16.57 27.54 -5.69
N PRO A 119 16.43 28.83 -6.08
CA PRO A 119 16.13 29.22 -7.46
C PRO A 119 17.30 29.08 -8.45
N VAL A 120 18.49 28.62 -8.01
CA VAL A 120 19.76 28.68 -8.75
C VAL A 120 20.28 27.34 -9.31
N GLU A 121 19.51 26.27 -9.22
CA GLU A 121 19.85 24.98 -9.86
C GLU A 121 18.81 24.64 -10.92
N PHE A 122 18.96 25.26 -12.09
CA PHE A 122 18.48 24.76 -13.37
C PHE A 122 19.63 24.80 -14.37
#